data_AF-A0A0S9Q7M5-F1
#
_entry.id   AF-A0A0S9Q7M5-F1
#
_cell.length_a   1.000
_cell.length_b   1.000
_cell.length_c   1.000
_cell.angle_alpha   90.00
_cell.angle_beta   90.00
_cell.angle_gamma   90.00
#
_symmetry.space_group_name_H-M   'P 1'
#
loop_
_entity.id
_entity.type
_entity.pdbx_description
1 polymer ?
#
loop_
_entity_poly.entity_id
_entity_poly.type
_entity_poly.pdbx_seq_one_letter_code
_entity_poly.pdbx_strand_id
1 'polypeptide(L)'
;MPAYWISTYLEITDPEKLAAYAELAGPAIVGAGGRFLARGLPAKVYEAGREQRSVLVEFESVEAAVAAHDTPAYQEALAALGDGAVRDLRIVPGA
;
A
#
# COMPACT_ATOMS: atom_id res chain seq x y z
N MET A 1 6.63 -4.47 18.47
CA MET A 1 5.96 -5.55 17.71
C MET A 1 5.74 -4.99 16.32
N PRO A 2 6.23 -5.65 15.26
CA PRO A 2 6.13 -5.10 13.91
C PRO A 2 4.67 -4.93 13.50
N ALA A 3 4.41 -4.12 12.48
CA ALA A 3 3.10 -3.99 11.87
C ALA A 3 3.18 -4.15 10.36
N TYR A 4 2.08 -4.61 9.78
CA TYR A 4 1.96 -4.91 8.37
C TYR A 4 0.91 -4.03 7.74
N TRP A 5 1.35 -3.16 6.84
CA TRP A 5 0.48 -2.48 5.90
C TRP A 5 0.18 -3.43 4.75
N ILE A 6 -1.08 -3.79 4.63
CA ILE A 6 -1.59 -4.70 3.59
C ILE A 6 -2.54 -3.88 2.72
N SER A 7 -2.22 -3.76 1.43
CA SER A 7 -3.08 -3.08 0.46
C SER A 7 -3.42 -3.99 -0.70
N THR A 8 -4.70 -4.09 -1.04
CA THR A 8 -5.20 -4.76 -2.24
C THR A 8 -5.95 -3.77 -3.13
N TYR A 9 -5.72 -3.83 -4.44
CA TYR A 9 -6.32 -2.93 -5.42
C TYR A 9 -7.56 -3.59 -6.00
N LEU A 10 -8.72 -3.32 -5.38
CA LEU A 10 -9.99 -3.95 -5.72
C LEU A 10 -10.45 -3.59 -7.14
N GLU A 11 -10.11 -2.38 -7.58
CA GLU A 11 -10.36 -1.85 -8.93
C GLU A 11 -9.27 -0.83 -9.28
N ILE A 12 -8.85 -0.80 -10.55
CA ILE A 12 -7.97 0.23 -11.11
C ILE A 12 -8.72 0.84 -12.29
N THR A 13 -9.18 2.07 -12.12
CA THR A 13 -9.99 2.80 -13.10
C THR A 13 -9.12 3.67 -14.00
N ASP A 14 -7.96 4.13 -13.50
CA ASP A 14 -6.99 4.94 -14.23
C ASP A 14 -5.55 4.45 -13.97
N PRO A 15 -4.96 3.70 -14.92
CA PRO A 15 -3.58 3.21 -14.80
C PRO A 15 -2.52 4.32 -14.75
N GLU A 16 -2.76 5.49 -15.33
CA GLU A 16 -1.81 6.60 -15.35
C GLU A 16 -1.74 7.28 -13.97
N LYS A 17 -2.90 7.53 -13.34
CA LYS A 17 -2.96 7.99 -11.94
C LYS A 17 -2.30 6.99 -10.99
N LEU A 18 -2.51 5.70 -11.22
CA LEU A 18 -1.84 4.66 -10.43
C LEU A 18 -0.31 4.71 -10.59
N ALA A 19 0.19 4.93 -11.81
CA ALA A 19 1.62 5.07 -12.06
C ALA A 19 2.18 6.32 -11.37
N ALA A 20 1.50 7.47 -11.49
CA ALA A 20 1.90 8.71 -10.81
C ALA A 20 1.94 8.54 -9.28
N TYR A 21 0.91 7.91 -8.69
CA TYR A 21 0.89 7.52 -7.28
C TYR A 21 2.08 6.64 -6.93
N ALA A 22 2.41 5.65 -7.76
CA ALA A 22 3.46 4.67 -7.47
C ALA A 22 4.86 5.28 -7.40
N GLU A 23 5.14 6.30 -8.22
CA GLU A 23 6.40 7.06 -8.21
C GLU A 23 6.59 7.86 -6.92
N LEU A 24 5.51 8.39 -6.35
CA LEU A 24 5.53 9.18 -5.11
C LEU A 24 5.47 8.31 -3.85
N ALA A 25 4.56 7.32 -3.84
CA ALA A 25 4.28 6.50 -2.68
C ALA A 25 5.45 5.60 -2.28
N GLY A 26 6.19 5.06 -3.25
CA GLY A 26 7.32 4.16 -2.98
C GLY A 26 8.38 4.81 -2.09
N PRO A 27 8.97 5.93 -2.53
CA PRO A 27 9.94 6.69 -1.72
C PRO A 27 9.37 7.19 -0.40
N ALA A 28 8.11 7.67 -0.37
CA ALA A 28 7.47 8.12 0.87
C ALA A 28 7.37 7.02 1.92
N ILE A 29 6.94 5.82 1.51
CA ILE A 29 6.85 4.64 2.38
C ILE A 29 8.23 4.24 2.92
N VAL A 30 9.23 4.14 2.04
CA VAL A 30 10.60 3.74 2.43
C VAL A 30 11.24 4.79 3.34
N GLY A 31 11.09 6.07 3.01
CA GLY A 31 11.60 7.17 3.83
C GLY A 31 10.97 7.24 5.22
N ALA A 32 9.72 6.76 5.37
CA ALA A 32 9.04 6.64 6.66
C ALA A 32 9.34 5.31 7.40
N GLY A 33 10.35 4.54 6.96
CA GLY A 33 10.77 3.30 7.62
C GLY A 33 10.03 2.04 7.17
N GLY A 34 9.21 2.12 6.12
CA GLY A 34 8.51 0.97 5.56
C GLY A 34 9.40 0.09 4.70
N ARG A 35 9.34 -1.23 4.90
CA ARG A 35 10.05 -2.24 4.10
C ARG A 35 9.08 -3.07 3.28
N PHE A 36 9.13 -2.94 1.96
CA PHE A 36 8.30 -3.77 1.06
C PHE A 36 8.70 -5.25 1.18
N LEU A 37 7.73 -6.10 1.51
CA LEU A 37 7.88 -7.56 1.54
C LEU A 37 7.31 -8.23 0.29
N ALA A 38 6.20 -7.70 -0.23
CA ALA A 38 5.59 -8.17 -1.47
C ALA A 38 4.91 -7.00 -2.20
N ARG A 39 4.95 -7.01 -3.53
CA ARG A 39 4.31 -6.00 -4.38
C ARG A 39 4.08 -6.56 -5.78
N GLY A 40 2.84 -6.89 -6.13
CA GLY A 40 2.52 -7.47 -7.44
C GLY A 40 1.17 -8.16 -7.49
N LEU A 41 0.93 -8.91 -8.57
CA LEU A 41 -0.22 -9.82 -8.65
C LEU A 41 0.07 -11.10 -7.84
N PRO A 42 -0.96 -11.75 -7.26
CA PRO A 42 -0.78 -13.04 -6.62
C PRO A 42 -0.33 -14.07 -7.66
N ALA A 43 0.64 -14.90 -7.31
CA ALA A 43 1.03 -16.03 -8.15
C ALA A 43 -0.04 -17.15 -8.15
N LYS A 44 -0.87 -17.19 -7.09
CA LYS A 44 -1.99 -18.11 -6.94
C LYS A 44 -3.01 -17.52 -5.98
N VAL A 45 -4.29 -17.78 -6.24
CA VAL A 45 -5.41 -17.48 -5.34
C VAL A 45 -6.08 -18.78 -4.89
N TYR A 46 -6.62 -18.76 -3.67
CA TYR A 46 -7.36 -19.86 -3.04
C TYR A 46 -8.70 -19.33 -2.50
N GLU A 47 -9.66 -20.23 -2.26
CA GLU A 47 -11.03 -19.93 -1.78
C GLU A 47 -11.70 -18.78 -2.56
N ALA A 48 -12.09 -17.71 -1.86
CA ALA A 48 -12.69 -16.50 -2.44
C ALA A 48 -11.65 -15.41 -2.76
N GLY A 49 -10.38 -15.79 -2.90
CA GLY A 49 -9.28 -14.90 -3.25
C GLY A 49 -9.48 -14.26 -4.62
N ARG A 50 -9.18 -12.97 -4.73
CA ARG A 50 -9.27 -12.19 -5.98
C ARG A 50 -7.89 -12.04 -6.60
N GLU A 51 -7.79 -12.18 -7.92
CA GLU A 51 -6.56 -11.92 -8.67
C GLU A 51 -6.31 -10.42 -8.81
N GLN A 52 -5.89 -9.80 -7.71
CA GLN A 52 -5.73 -8.35 -7.62
C GLN A 52 -4.35 -7.97 -7.11
N ARG A 53 -3.84 -6.82 -7.57
CA ARG A 53 -2.55 -6.30 -7.13
C ARG A 53 -2.56 -6.17 -5.62
N SER A 54 -1.55 -6.73 -4.97
CA SER A 54 -1.39 -6.80 -3.53
C SER A 54 -0.03 -6.25 -3.13
N VAL A 55 0.00 -5.52 -2.02
CA VAL A 55 1.19 -4.88 -1.46
C VAL A 55 1.25 -5.19 0.03
N LEU A 56 2.41 -5.64 0.48
CA LEU A 56 2.72 -5.90 1.87
C LEU A 56 3.97 -5.11 2.25
N VAL A 57 3.86 -4.26 3.27
CA VAL A 57 4.96 -3.47 3.83
C VAL A 57 5.04 -3.72 5.33
N GLU A 58 6.25 -3.99 5.81
CA GLU A 58 6.54 -4.10 7.23
C GLU A 58 7.02 -2.76 7.80
N PHE A 59 6.55 -2.45 9.01
CA PHE A 59 6.99 -1.34 9.85
C PHE A 59 7.36 -1.85 11.24
N GLU A 60 8.14 -1.06 11.97
CA GLU A 60 8.63 -1.42 13.31
C GLU A 60 7.50 -1.47 14.37
N SER A 61 6.42 -0.70 14.16
CA SER A 61 5.22 -0.71 15.01
C SER A 61 3.96 -0.24 14.25
N VAL A 62 2.79 -0.41 14.87
CA VAL A 62 1.51 0.08 14.34
C VAL A 62 1.53 1.60 14.22
N GLU A 63 2.06 2.27 15.24
CA GLU A 63 2.20 3.74 15.27
C GLU A 63 3.09 4.23 14.13
N ALA A 64 4.19 3.54 13.84
CA ALA A 64 5.05 3.86 12.71
C ALA A 64 4.33 3.70 11.36
N ALA A 65 3.56 2.62 11.18
CA ALA A 65 2.79 2.41 9.95
C ALA A 65 1.69 3.47 9.74
N VAL A 66 0.99 3.86 10.81
CA VAL A 66 -0.02 4.94 10.77
C VAL A 66 0.67 6.28 10.47
N ALA A 67 1.75 6.60 11.18
CA ALA A 67 2.49 7.83 10.95
C ALA A 67 3.03 7.92 9.51
N ALA A 68 3.48 6.81 8.93
CA ALA A 68 3.91 6.74 7.54
C ALA A 68 2.78 7.10 6.56
N HIS A 69 1.57 6.56 6.77
CA HIS A 69 0.40 6.88 5.98
C HIS A 69 0.03 8.36 6.08
N ASP A 70 0.16 8.95 7.27
CA ASP A 70 -0.27 10.32 7.53
C ASP A 70 0.80 11.37 7.19
N THR A 71 1.96 10.96 6.67
CA THR A 71 3.00 11.89 6.22
C THR A 71 2.50 12.76 5.05
N PRO A 72 2.92 14.04 4.96
CA PRO A 72 2.59 14.89 3.83
C PRO A 72 3.00 14.29 2.48
N ALA A 73 4.15 13.60 2.43
CA ALA A 73 4.64 12.95 1.21
C ALA A 73 3.73 11.80 0.76
N TYR A 74 3.21 10.99 1.68
CA TYR A 74 2.26 9.93 1.32
C TYR A 74 0.89 10.50 0.94
N GLN A 75 0.43 11.57 1.61
CA GLN A 75 -0.80 12.27 1.25
C GLN A 75 -0.73 12.91 -0.15
N GLU A 76 0.43 13.43 -0.56
CA GLU A 76 0.66 13.89 -1.93
C GLU A 76 0.51 12.75 -2.95
N ALA A 77 1.05 11.56 -2.63
CA ALA A 77 0.84 10.38 -3.46
C ALA A 77 -0.66 10.04 -3.57
N LEU A 78 -1.40 10.05 -2.45
CA LEU A 78 -2.86 9.81 -2.47
C LEU A 78 -3.62 10.82 -3.34
N ALA A 79 -3.21 12.10 -3.32
CA ALA A 79 -3.79 13.11 -4.19
C ALA A 79 -3.54 12.80 -5.68
N ALA A 80 -2.35 12.32 -6.04
CA ALA A 80 -2.06 11.86 -7.40
C ALA A 80 -2.88 10.61 -7.79
N LEU A 81 -3.17 9.72 -6.84
CA LEU A 81 -4.03 8.56 -7.09
C LEU A 81 -5.49 8.99 -7.35
N GLY A 82 -6.01 9.91 -6.54
CA GLY A 82 -7.40 10.38 -6.61
C GLY A 82 -8.41 9.22 -6.64
N ASP A 83 -9.27 9.25 -7.64
CA ASP A 83 -10.27 8.21 -7.97
C ASP A 83 -9.74 7.12 -8.91
N GLY A 84 -8.44 7.10 -9.21
CA GLY A 84 -7.84 6.18 -10.18
C GLY A 84 -7.82 4.71 -9.73
N ALA A 85 -8.08 4.43 -8.45
CA ALA A 85 -8.21 3.07 -7.94
C ALA A 85 -9.06 3.00 -6.66
N VAL A 86 -9.78 1.89 -6.51
CA VAL A 86 -10.41 1.50 -5.23
C VAL A 86 -9.48 0.52 -4.54
N ARG A 87 -9.08 0.84 -3.30
CA ARG A 87 -8.14 0.03 -2.54
C ARG A 87 -8.70 -0.30 -1.18
N ASP A 88 -8.45 -1.53 -0.77
CA ASP A 88 -8.56 -1.95 0.62
C ASP A 88 -7.16 -1.88 1.23
N LEU A 89 -7.01 -1.06 2.26
CA LEU A 89 -5.76 -0.82 2.97
C LEU A 89 -6.02 -1.00 4.45
N ARG A 90 -5.17 -1.80 5.08
CA ARG A 90 -5.25 -2.08 6.51
C ARG A 90 -3.87 -2.18 7.11
N ILE A 91 -3.75 -1.79 8.37
CA ILE A 91 -2.56 -1.99 9.19
C ILE A 91 -2.90 -3.06 10.23
N VAL A 92 -2.08 -4.10 10.31
CA VAL A 92 -2.28 -5.25 11.19
C VAL A 92 -1.03 -5.45 12.05
N PRO A 93 -1.13 -5.53 13.40
CA PRO A 93 0.02 -5.87 14.23
C PRO A 93 0.51 -7.28 13.91
N GLY A 94 1.82 -7.48 13.96
CA GLY A 94 2.42 -8.82 13.90
C GLY A 94 2.07 -9.65 15.12
N ALA A 95 2.13 -10.98 14.98
CA ALA A 95 1.91 -11.92 16.08
C ALA A 95 3.18 -12.08 16.93
#